data_AF-A0A2M7I0K0-F1
#
_entry.id   AF-A0A2M7I0K0-F1
#
_cell.length_a   1.000
_cell.length_b   1.000
_cell.length_c   1.000
_cell.angle_alpha   90.00
_cell.angle_beta   90.00
_cell.angle_gamma   90.00
#
_symmetry.space_group_name_H-M   'P 1'
#
loop_
_entity.id
_entity.type
_entity.pdbx_description
1 polymer ?
#
loop_
_entity_poly.entity_id
_entity_poly.type
_entity_poly.pdbx_seq_one_letter_code
_entity_poly.pdbx_strand_id
1 'polypeptide(L)'
;MSYNLITILGPTAVGKTKLGVQLANKFNGEIISADSRQVYNGMDIGTGKDKSEYLINGKEIKYHLIDIMEPKDEFNLFEFIKNFNLAFSEITKKKKTPIMVGGSGLYLNSVLQNYKLNKADFNENLIADLKKKPTEKLVEELKALSPKLHNTTDLIDKDRIVNAIIVERSKKIKNKLSSDVKSFNIGIRINRETLKERINLRLKQRLNCGMIDEVKSLLDSGLSFERLKLFGLEYKFISMHLVG
;
A
#
# COMPACT_ATOMS: atom_id res chain seq x y z
N MET A 1 22.43 -17.11 -3.67
CA MET A 1 22.23 -16.24 -2.48
C MET A 1 21.03 -16.76 -1.70
N SER A 2 21.06 -16.75 -0.36
CA SER A 2 19.92 -17.22 0.45
C SER A 2 18.73 -16.24 0.44
N TYR A 3 18.95 -14.98 0.03
CA TYR A 3 17.93 -13.94 -0.10
C TYR A 3 17.90 -13.38 -1.52
N ASN A 4 16.71 -13.01 -1.99
CA ASN A 4 16.46 -12.39 -3.29
C ASN A 4 15.67 -11.06 -3.20
N LEU A 5 15.40 -10.59 -1.97
CA LEU A 5 14.79 -9.31 -1.67
C LEU A 5 15.43 -8.72 -0.41
N ILE A 6 15.65 -7.40 -0.37
CA ILE A 6 15.91 -6.67 0.87
C ILE A 6 14.65 -5.90 1.23
N THR A 7 14.14 -6.06 2.45
CA THR A 7 12.96 -5.31 2.92
C THR A 7 13.36 -4.36 4.04
N ILE A 8 13.00 -3.09 3.89
CA ILE A 8 13.22 -2.05 4.91
C ILE A 8 11.85 -1.59 5.44
N LEU A 9 11.62 -1.84 6.72
CA LEU A 9 10.36 -1.58 7.39
C LEU A 9 10.53 -0.70 8.62
N GLY A 10 9.45 -0.03 9.02
CA GLY A 10 9.42 0.83 10.20
C GLY A 10 8.42 1.99 10.06
N PRO A 11 8.21 2.78 11.13
CA PRO A 11 7.27 3.92 11.13
C PRO A 11 7.63 5.00 10.11
N THR A 12 6.68 5.89 9.80
CA THR A 12 6.95 7.11 9.00
C THR A 12 8.01 7.98 9.69
N ALA A 13 8.77 8.76 8.92
CA ALA A 13 9.81 9.68 9.42
C ALA A 13 11.03 9.05 10.12
N VAL A 14 11.24 7.72 10.03
CA VAL A 14 12.45 7.06 10.57
C VAL A 14 13.62 6.98 9.58
N GLY A 15 13.46 7.45 8.33
CA GLY A 15 14.53 7.48 7.32
C GLY A 15 14.66 6.22 6.46
N LYS A 16 13.57 5.47 6.26
CA LYS A 16 13.56 4.23 5.47
C LYS A 16 13.98 4.45 4.01
N THR A 17 13.44 5.49 3.36
CA THR A 17 13.71 5.81 1.96
C THR A 17 15.19 6.11 1.75
N LYS A 18 15.77 7.02 2.55
CA LYS A 18 17.21 7.27 2.59
C LYS A 18 18.06 6.00 2.70
N LEU A 19 17.74 5.09 3.65
CA LEU A 19 18.48 3.83 3.77
C LEU A 19 18.31 2.94 2.53
N GLY A 20 17.10 2.85 1.98
CA GLY A 20 16.80 2.11 0.75
C GLY A 20 17.60 2.59 -0.44
N VAL A 21 17.69 3.91 -0.61
CA VAL A 21 18.46 4.55 -1.69
C VAL A 21 19.96 4.28 -1.54
N GLN A 22 20.49 4.36 -0.32
CA GLN A 22 21.89 4.01 -0.04
C GLN A 22 22.19 2.54 -0.37
N LEU A 23 21.30 1.62 0.01
CA LEU A 23 21.44 0.20 -0.30
C LEU A 23 21.31 -0.07 -1.80
N ALA A 24 20.36 0.60 -2.48
CA ALA A 24 20.20 0.49 -3.92
C ALA A 24 21.44 0.96 -4.68
N ASN A 25 22.03 2.09 -4.26
CA ASN A 25 23.27 2.57 -4.85
C ASN A 25 24.43 1.57 -4.64
N LYS A 26 24.57 1.05 -3.42
CA LYS A 26 25.65 0.12 -3.05
C LYS A 26 25.55 -1.24 -3.75
N PHE A 27 24.33 -1.76 -3.92
CA PHE A 27 24.08 -3.10 -4.45
C PHE A 27 23.54 -3.11 -5.89
N ASN A 28 23.65 -1.99 -6.61
CA ASN A 28 23.08 -1.84 -7.96
C ASN A 28 21.59 -2.29 -8.00
N GLY A 29 20.83 -1.85 -7.01
CA GLY A 29 19.44 -2.21 -6.80
C GLY A 29 18.45 -1.19 -7.34
N GLU A 30 17.18 -1.57 -7.28
CA GLU A 30 16.03 -0.71 -7.55
C GLU A 30 15.02 -0.84 -6.40
N ILE A 31 14.29 0.24 -6.13
CA ILE A 31 13.36 0.32 -4.99
C ILE A 31 11.95 -0.06 -5.42
N ILE A 32 11.26 -0.89 -4.65
CA ILE A 32 9.83 -1.14 -4.77
C ILE A 32 9.14 -0.50 -3.58
N SER A 33 8.29 0.51 -3.81
CA SER A 33 7.54 1.15 -2.73
C SER A 33 6.44 0.23 -2.22
N ALA A 34 6.38 0.03 -0.90
CA ALA A 34 5.32 -0.66 -0.17
C ALA A 34 4.55 0.33 0.71
N ASP A 35 4.09 1.41 0.09
CA ASP A 35 3.25 2.45 0.68
C ASP A 35 1.95 2.57 -0.13
N SER A 36 0.80 2.47 0.54
CA SER A 36 -0.51 2.43 -0.11
C SER A 36 -1.02 3.79 -0.57
N ARG A 37 -0.26 4.87 -0.36
CA ARG A 37 -0.61 6.24 -0.75
C ARG A 37 0.35 6.81 -1.78
N GLN A 38 1.62 6.43 -1.76
CA GLN A 38 2.59 6.86 -2.78
C GLN A 38 2.30 6.31 -4.19
N VAL A 39 1.38 5.37 -4.33
CA VAL A 39 0.97 4.83 -5.64
C VAL A 39 0.20 5.83 -6.52
N TYR A 40 -0.40 6.86 -5.93
CA TYR A 40 -1.36 7.73 -6.62
C TYR A 40 -0.74 8.99 -7.21
N ASN A 41 -0.94 9.25 -8.50
CA ASN A 41 -0.50 10.48 -9.17
C ASN A 41 -1.05 11.76 -8.50
N GLY A 42 -0.26 12.83 -8.48
CA GLY A 42 -0.69 14.15 -7.96
C GLY A 42 -0.88 14.21 -6.44
N MET A 43 -0.55 13.13 -5.72
CA MET A 43 -0.58 13.05 -4.25
C MET A 43 0.85 12.97 -3.71
N ASP A 44 1.65 14.03 -3.83
CA ASP A 44 3.09 14.00 -3.61
C ASP A 44 3.48 14.48 -2.20
N ILE A 45 3.03 15.68 -1.81
CA ILE A 45 3.39 16.35 -0.56
C ILE A 45 2.75 15.62 0.62
N GLY A 46 1.44 15.40 0.57
CA GLY A 46 0.68 14.78 1.65
C GLY A 46 1.11 13.33 1.93
N THR A 47 1.54 12.61 0.90
CA THR A 47 2.07 11.24 1.06
C THR A 47 3.58 11.23 1.35
N GLY A 48 4.28 12.35 1.15
CA GLY A 48 5.73 12.50 1.21
C GLY A 48 6.46 11.56 0.28
N LYS A 49 6.10 11.63 -1.01
CA LYS A 49 6.99 11.19 -2.08
C LYS A 49 8.13 12.19 -2.19
N ASP A 50 9.06 12.16 -1.25
CA ASP A 50 10.26 13.00 -1.31
C ASP A 50 11.15 12.49 -2.47
N LYS A 51 10.75 12.78 -3.73
CA LYS A 51 11.37 12.24 -4.96
C LYS A 51 12.85 12.60 -5.03
N SER A 52 13.24 13.74 -4.46
CA SER A 52 14.64 14.16 -4.32
C SER A 52 15.47 13.19 -3.47
N GLU A 53 14.89 12.41 -2.57
CA GLU A 53 15.62 11.41 -1.79
C GLU A 53 16.17 10.27 -2.66
N TYR A 54 15.60 10.04 -3.85
CA TYR A 54 16.06 9.02 -4.79
C TYR A 54 17.30 9.44 -5.59
N LEU A 55 17.76 10.68 -5.45
CA LEU A 55 19.01 11.16 -6.02
C LEU A 55 20.15 11.00 -5.00
N ILE A 56 21.18 10.23 -5.35
CA ILE A 56 22.36 10.03 -4.51
C ILE A 56 23.63 10.14 -5.35
N ASN A 57 24.56 11.00 -4.93
CA ASN A 57 25.82 11.27 -5.65
C ASN A 57 25.60 11.61 -7.14
N GLY A 58 24.55 12.38 -7.46
CA GLY A 58 24.19 12.74 -8.84
C GLY A 58 23.56 11.61 -9.66
N LYS A 59 23.30 10.45 -9.06
CA LYS A 59 22.67 9.29 -9.70
C LYS A 59 21.25 9.10 -9.18
N GLU A 60 20.30 8.99 -10.09
CA GLU A 60 18.92 8.65 -9.77
C GLU A 60 18.77 7.15 -9.53
N ILE A 61 18.21 6.79 -8.38
CA ILE A 61 17.84 5.41 -8.05
C ILE A 61 16.44 5.15 -8.55
N LYS A 62 16.33 4.19 -9.48
CA LYS A 62 15.03 3.77 -10.00
C LYS A 62 14.15 3.20 -8.88
N TYR A 63 12.90 3.65 -8.88
CA TYR A 63 11.85 3.17 -8.00
C TYR A 63 10.63 2.67 -8.80
N HIS A 64 9.80 1.88 -8.14
CA HIS A 64 8.59 1.25 -8.68
C HIS A 64 7.44 1.44 -7.69
N LEU A 65 6.20 1.34 -8.20
CA LEU A 65 4.96 1.49 -7.42
C LEU A 65 4.81 2.88 -6.77
N ILE A 66 5.33 3.90 -7.44
CA ILE A 66 5.08 5.31 -7.14
C ILE A 66 4.51 5.92 -8.43
N ASP A 67 3.43 6.69 -8.33
CA ASP A 67 2.81 7.34 -9.50
C ASP A 67 2.38 6.32 -10.58
N ILE A 68 1.68 5.25 -10.16
CA ILE A 68 1.24 4.17 -11.04
C ILE A 68 -0.29 4.06 -11.14
N MET A 69 -1.03 4.92 -10.45
CA MET A 69 -2.49 4.86 -10.35
C MET A 69 -3.07 6.27 -10.25
N GLU A 70 -4.27 6.51 -10.79
CA GLU A 70 -4.96 7.78 -10.57
C GLU A 70 -5.67 7.78 -9.20
N PRO A 71 -5.77 8.92 -8.51
CA PRO A 71 -6.48 9.02 -7.23
C PRO A 71 -7.95 8.56 -7.30
N LYS A 72 -8.60 8.66 -8.45
CA LYS A 72 -9.98 8.16 -8.66
C LYS A 72 -10.07 6.61 -8.65
N ASP A 73 -9.00 5.92 -9.00
CA ASP A 73 -8.99 4.46 -9.18
C ASP A 73 -8.61 3.73 -7.89
N GLU A 74 -9.10 2.51 -7.68
CA GLU A 74 -8.83 1.76 -6.45
C GLU A 74 -7.52 0.96 -6.52
N PHE A 75 -6.58 1.25 -5.60
CA PHE A 75 -5.37 0.45 -5.42
C PHE A 75 -5.47 -0.45 -4.18
N ASN A 76 -5.90 -1.70 -4.39
CA ASN A 76 -6.09 -2.69 -3.33
C ASN A 76 -4.88 -3.65 -3.20
N LEU A 77 -4.99 -4.60 -2.27
CA LEU A 77 -3.91 -5.58 -2.00
C LEU A 77 -3.58 -6.46 -3.21
N PHE A 78 -4.58 -6.79 -4.04
CA PHE A 78 -4.37 -7.59 -5.24
C PHE A 78 -3.53 -6.82 -6.27
N GLU A 79 -3.87 -5.54 -6.50
CA GLU A 79 -3.07 -4.68 -7.38
C GLU A 79 -1.64 -4.49 -6.84
N PHE A 80 -1.47 -4.36 -5.52
CA PHE A 80 -0.13 -4.31 -4.92
C PHE A 80 0.69 -5.58 -5.23
N ILE A 81 0.17 -6.78 -4.94
CA ILE A 81 0.90 -8.04 -5.18
C ILE A 81 1.21 -8.23 -6.67
N LYS A 82 0.26 -7.90 -7.55
CA LYS A 82 0.45 -7.98 -9.00
C LYS A 82 1.59 -7.06 -9.45
N ASN A 83 1.54 -5.78 -9.09
CA ASN A 83 2.56 -4.81 -9.48
C ASN A 83 3.92 -5.10 -8.82
N PHE A 84 3.92 -5.56 -7.56
CA PHE A 84 5.13 -6.02 -6.88
C PHE A 84 5.79 -7.17 -7.65
N ASN A 85 5.04 -8.20 -8.05
CA ASN A 85 5.59 -9.35 -8.77
C ASN A 85 6.16 -8.95 -10.14
N LEU A 86 5.50 -8.02 -10.84
CA LEU A 86 6.01 -7.46 -12.10
C LEU A 86 7.35 -6.73 -11.88
N ALA A 87 7.38 -5.76 -10.97
CA ALA A 87 8.59 -5.01 -10.65
C ALA A 87 9.73 -5.93 -10.17
N PHE A 88 9.42 -6.87 -9.27
CA PHE A 88 10.36 -7.87 -8.78
C PHE A 88 10.95 -8.72 -9.92
N SER A 89 10.11 -9.21 -10.84
CA SER A 89 10.56 -9.97 -12.00
C SER A 89 11.44 -9.14 -12.94
N GLU A 90 11.08 -7.88 -13.18
CA GLU A 90 11.87 -6.98 -14.03
C GLU A 90 13.26 -6.69 -13.44
N ILE A 91 13.33 -6.39 -12.15
CA ILE A 91 14.59 -6.08 -11.45
C ILE A 91 15.49 -7.32 -11.46
N THR A 92 14.94 -8.48 -11.14
CA THR A 92 15.70 -9.75 -11.12
C THR A 92 16.18 -10.17 -12.51
N LYS A 93 15.37 -10.00 -13.56
CA LYS A 93 15.78 -10.24 -14.96
C LYS A 93 16.95 -9.35 -15.39
N LYS A 94 17.00 -8.11 -14.89
CA LYS A 94 18.11 -7.16 -15.10
C LYS A 94 19.34 -7.47 -14.24
N LYS A 95 19.32 -8.56 -13.46
CA LYS A 95 20.37 -8.94 -12.50
C LYS A 95 20.67 -7.84 -11.47
N LYS A 96 19.66 -7.04 -11.12
CA LYS A 96 19.73 -6.00 -10.07
C LYS A 96 19.14 -6.52 -8.77
N THR A 97 19.45 -5.85 -7.65
CA THR A 97 18.93 -6.20 -6.33
C THR A 97 17.56 -5.54 -6.08
N PRO A 98 16.47 -6.31 -5.88
CA PRO A 98 15.19 -5.74 -5.47
C PRO A 98 15.25 -5.28 -4.01
N ILE A 99 14.80 -4.06 -3.74
CA ILE A 99 14.75 -3.49 -2.40
C ILE A 99 13.34 -2.95 -2.13
N MET A 100 12.57 -3.62 -1.29
CA MET A 100 11.25 -3.15 -0.88
C MET A 100 11.36 -2.18 0.29
N VAL A 101 10.77 -1.00 0.17
CA VAL A 101 10.78 0.04 1.20
C VAL A 101 9.36 0.48 1.49
N GLY A 102 8.91 0.44 2.74
CA GLY A 102 7.55 0.87 3.03
C GLY A 102 7.12 0.79 4.49
N GLY A 103 5.90 1.25 4.73
CA GLY A 103 5.25 1.29 6.04
C GLY A 103 3.88 0.61 6.09
N SER A 104 3.31 0.22 4.95
CA SER A 104 2.00 -0.43 4.91
C SER A 104 2.12 -1.88 5.36
N GLY A 105 1.78 -2.14 6.63
CA GLY A 105 1.94 -3.46 7.26
C GLY A 105 1.30 -4.60 6.47
N LEU A 106 0.11 -4.38 5.91
CA LEU A 106 -0.58 -5.38 5.08
C LEU A 106 0.19 -5.72 3.79
N TYR A 107 0.78 -4.72 3.13
CA TYR A 107 1.55 -4.91 1.90
C TYR A 107 2.84 -5.67 2.17
N LEU A 108 3.61 -5.21 3.17
CA LEU A 108 4.81 -5.90 3.63
C LEU A 108 4.51 -7.35 4.02
N ASN A 109 3.48 -7.56 4.85
CA ASN A 109 3.10 -8.90 5.30
C ASN A 109 2.70 -9.81 4.13
N SER A 110 1.98 -9.28 3.15
CA SER A 110 1.53 -10.07 2.00
C SER A 110 2.68 -10.63 1.16
N VAL A 111 3.77 -9.86 1.02
CA VAL A 111 4.98 -10.30 0.32
C VAL A 111 5.79 -11.25 1.19
N LEU A 112 6.03 -10.88 2.45
CA LEU A 112 6.88 -11.67 3.36
C LEU A 112 6.28 -13.04 3.71
N GLN A 113 4.96 -13.17 3.70
CA GLN A 113 4.24 -14.42 3.96
C GLN A 113 3.82 -15.13 2.67
N ASN A 114 4.28 -14.67 1.49
CA ASN A 114 3.96 -15.24 0.20
C ASN A 114 2.46 -15.48 -0.01
N TYR A 115 1.65 -14.44 0.23
CA TYR A 115 0.20 -14.52 0.08
C TYR A 115 -0.16 -14.98 -1.34
N LYS A 116 -0.98 -16.03 -1.43
CA LYS A 116 -1.53 -16.52 -2.70
C LYS A 116 -2.91 -15.89 -2.87
N LEU A 117 -2.96 -14.70 -3.46
CA LEU A 117 -4.22 -14.03 -3.77
C LEU A 117 -4.66 -14.33 -5.20
N ASN A 118 -5.95 -14.58 -5.34
CA ASN A 118 -6.64 -14.61 -6.62
C ASN A 118 -7.41 -13.29 -6.79
N LYS A 119 -7.64 -12.88 -8.04
CA LYS A 119 -8.46 -11.72 -8.33
C LYS A 119 -9.89 -12.00 -7.86
N ALA A 120 -10.35 -11.23 -6.88
CA ALA A 120 -11.74 -11.23 -6.46
C ALA A 120 -12.58 -10.43 -7.46
N ASP A 121 -13.75 -10.96 -7.84
CA ASP A 121 -14.69 -10.28 -8.71
C ASP A 121 -15.75 -9.56 -7.85
N PHE A 122 -15.51 -8.27 -7.59
CA PHE A 122 -16.43 -7.40 -6.86
C PHE A 122 -17.50 -6.82 -7.80
N ASN A 123 -18.18 -7.69 -8.55
CA ASN A 123 -19.27 -7.29 -9.41
C ASN A 123 -20.43 -6.69 -8.58
N GLU A 124 -20.90 -5.50 -8.96
CA GLU A 124 -21.99 -4.79 -8.25
C GLU A 124 -23.25 -5.63 -8.12
N ASN A 125 -23.61 -6.42 -9.14
CA ASN A 125 -24.76 -7.33 -9.09
C ASN A 125 -24.55 -8.43 -8.05
N LEU A 126 -23.34 -9.00 -7.99
CA LEU A 126 -23.00 -10.03 -7.01
C LEU A 126 -23.04 -9.48 -5.57
N ILE A 127 -22.51 -8.27 -5.38
CA ILE A 127 -22.56 -7.58 -4.08
C ILE A 127 -24.01 -7.31 -3.69
N ALA A 128 -24.82 -6.76 -4.60
CA ALA A 128 -26.22 -6.46 -4.36
C ALA A 128 -27.00 -7.73 -3.99
N ASP A 129 -26.77 -8.85 -4.68
CA ASP A 129 -27.43 -10.12 -4.40
C ASP A 129 -27.00 -10.72 -3.07
N LEU A 130 -25.72 -10.62 -2.70
CA LEU A 130 -25.25 -11.04 -1.38
C LEU A 130 -25.82 -10.14 -0.27
N LYS A 131 -25.90 -8.82 -0.49
CA LYS A 131 -26.48 -7.87 0.47
C LYS A 131 -27.98 -8.08 0.71
N LYS A 132 -28.73 -8.70 -0.22
CA LYS A 132 -30.13 -9.09 -0.01
C LYS A 132 -30.30 -10.22 1.01
N LYS A 133 -29.28 -11.06 1.24
CA LYS A 133 -29.36 -12.17 2.19
C LYS A 133 -29.33 -11.66 3.64
N PRO A 134 -29.98 -12.36 4.58
CA PRO A 134 -29.83 -12.07 6.01
C PRO A 134 -28.39 -12.38 6.47
N THR A 135 -27.91 -11.62 7.44
CA THR A 135 -26.52 -11.68 7.91
C THR A 135 -26.14 -13.07 8.40
N GLU A 136 -27.05 -13.77 9.06
CA GLU A 136 -26.86 -15.12 9.60
C GLU A 136 -26.51 -16.11 8.49
N LYS A 137 -27.23 -16.06 7.36
CA LYS A 137 -26.95 -16.90 6.18
C LYS A 137 -25.61 -16.58 5.55
N LEU A 138 -25.21 -15.30 5.54
CA LEU A 138 -23.90 -14.91 5.03
C LEU A 138 -22.77 -15.44 5.92
N VAL A 139 -22.96 -15.43 7.25
CA VAL A 139 -21.99 -16.00 8.20
C VAL A 139 -21.86 -17.51 8.02
N GLU A 140 -22.98 -18.23 7.86
CA GLU A 140 -22.99 -19.67 7.58
C GLU A 140 -22.26 -19.99 6.28
N GLU A 141 -22.56 -19.24 5.21
CA GLU A 141 -21.92 -19.39 3.91
C GLU A 141 -20.41 -19.14 4.00
N LEU A 142 -20.00 -18.10 4.72
CA LEU A 142 -18.58 -17.79 4.92
C LEU A 142 -17.85 -18.87 5.72
N LYS A 143 -18.45 -19.39 6.79
CA LYS A 143 -17.88 -20.50 7.59
C LYS A 143 -17.76 -21.79 6.78
N ALA A 144 -18.73 -22.06 5.90
CA ALA A 144 -18.69 -23.21 5.01
C ALA A 144 -17.56 -23.09 3.96
N LEU A 145 -17.30 -21.88 3.47
CA LEU A 145 -16.20 -21.62 2.54
C LEU A 145 -14.82 -21.60 3.21
N SER A 146 -14.74 -21.12 4.45
CA SER A 146 -13.48 -20.95 5.21
C SER A 146 -13.64 -21.40 6.66
N PRO A 147 -13.43 -22.70 6.95
CA PRO A 147 -13.62 -23.27 8.30
C PRO A 147 -12.65 -22.70 9.34
N LYS A 148 -11.49 -22.21 8.89
CA LYS A 148 -10.50 -21.49 9.70
C LYS A 148 -10.45 -20.04 9.25
N LEU A 149 -11.41 -19.24 9.70
CA LEU A 149 -11.39 -17.80 9.49
C LEU A 149 -10.11 -17.22 10.07
N HIS A 150 -9.27 -16.64 9.20
CA HIS A 150 -8.04 -15.97 9.63
C HIS A 150 -8.31 -14.66 10.37
N ASN A 151 -9.52 -14.09 10.23
CA ASN A 151 -9.88 -12.81 10.81
C ASN A 151 -11.33 -12.82 11.30
N THR A 152 -11.53 -12.71 12.61
CA THR A 152 -12.87 -12.66 13.22
C THR A 152 -13.55 -11.31 13.01
N THR A 153 -12.80 -10.26 12.61
CA THR A 153 -13.37 -8.93 12.35
C THR A 153 -14.20 -8.85 11.07
N ASP A 154 -14.12 -9.88 10.23
CA ASP A 154 -14.88 -9.96 8.98
C ASP A 154 -16.37 -10.24 9.24
N LEU A 155 -16.74 -10.61 10.47
CA LEU A 155 -18.12 -10.84 10.92
C LEU A 155 -18.80 -9.60 11.53
N ILE A 156 -18.07 -8.48 11.67
CA ILE A 156 -18.53 -7.30 12.40
C ILE A 156 -19.55 -6.49 11.59
N ASP A 157 -19.38 -6.44 10.27
CA ASP A 157 -20.23 -5.67 9.38
C ASP A 157 -20.61 -6.53 8.17
N LYS A 158 -21.87 -6.44 7.74
CA LYS A 158 -22.42 -7.15 6.59
C LYS A 158 -21.57 -6.96 5.34
N ASP A 159 -21.05 -5.76 5.10
CA ASP A 159 -20.21 -5.46 3.93
C ASP A 159 -18.88 -6.19 3.98
N ARG A 160 -18.32 -6.37 5.19
CA ARG A 160 -17.10 -7.18 5.37
C ARG A 160 -17.37 -8.66 5.14
N ILE A 161 -18.51 -9.16 5.59
CA ILE A 161 -18.91 -10.56 5.35
C ILE A 161 -19.07 -10.81 3.85
N VAL A 162 -19.77 -9.92 3.14
CA VAL A 162 -19.94 -9.99 1.69
C VAL A 162 -18.59 -10.00 0.99
N ASN A 163 -17.68 -9.09 1.36
CA ASN A 163 -16.34 -9.04 0.79
C ASN A 163 -15.53 -10.31 1.07
N ALA A 164 -15.61 -10.84 2.30
CA ALA A 164 -14.93 -12.08 2.68
C ALA A 164 -15.45 -13.28 1.87
N ILE A 165 -16.77 -13.38 1.63
CA ILE A 165 -17.37 -14.43 0.79
C ILE A 165 -16.83 -14.34 -0.65
N ILE A 166 -16.79 -13.15 -1.23
CA ILE A 166 -16.28 -12.94 -2.60
C ILE A 166 -14.80 -13.35 -2.69
N VAL A 167 -13.99 -12.96 -1.71
CA VAL A 167 -12.57 -13.34 -1.63
C VAL A 167 -12.39 -14.85 -1.47
N GLU A 168 -13.17 -15.51 -0.60
CA GLU A 168 -13.06 -16.96 -0.41
C GLU A 168 -13.53 -17.74 -1.65
N ARG A 169 -14.56 -17.26 -2.34
CA ARG A 169 -14.99 -17.84 -3.63
C ARG A 169 -13.89 -17.70 -4.69
N SER A 170 -13.17 -16.58 -4.73
CA SER A 170 -12.09 -16.37 -5.69
C SER A 170 -10.87 -17.26 -5.43
N LYS A 171 -10.65 -17.73 -4.19
CA LYS A 171 -9.57 -18.69 -3.85
C LYS A 171 -9.64 -20.01 -4.64
N LYS A 172 -10.83 -20.41 -5.11
CA LYS A 172 -11.01 -21.62 -5.93
C LYS A 172 -10.49 -21.49 -7.36
N ILE A 173 -10.29 -20.26 -7.85
CA ILE A 173 -9.80 -19.99 -9.21
C ILE A 173 -8.27 -20.13 -9.22
N LYS A 174 -7.69 -20.96 -10.10
CA LYS A 174 -6.23 -21.17 -10.17
C LYS A 174 -5.51 -20.04 -10.93
N ASN A 175 -5.49 -18.82 -10.40
CA ASN A 175 -4.66 -17.73 -10.92
C ASN A 175 -3.65 -17.27 -9.86
N LYS A 176 -2.62 -18.10 -9.63
CA LYS A 176 -1.60 -17.82 -8.61
C LYS A 176 -0.62 -16.76 -9.12
N LEU A 177 -0.72 -15.55 -8.58
CA LEU A 177 0.35 -14.56 -8.61
C LEU A 177 1.25 -14.81 -7.39
N SER A 178 2.36 -15.54 -7.57
CA SER A 178 3.34 -15.71 -6.48
C SER A 178 4.76 -15.81 -7.02
N SER A 179 5.63 -14.90 -6.58
CA SER A 179 7.08 -15.05 -6.68
C SER A 179 7.59 -15.77 -5.43
N ASP A 180 8.60 -16.64 -5.57
CA ASP A 180 9.28 -17.23 -4.41
C ASP A 180 10.19 -16.18 -3.78
N VAL A 181 9.66 -15.42 -2.81
CA VAL A 181 10.39 -14.34 -2.15
C VAL A 181 11.09 -14.86 -0.89
N LYS A 182 12.40 -14.63 -0.83
CA LYS A 182 13.27 -14.87 0.33
C LYS A 182 13.87 -13.53 0.73
N SER A 183 13.25 -12.90 1.72
CA SER A 183 13.57 -11.53 2.11
C SER A 183 14.55 -11.45 3.28
N PHE A 184 15.54 -10.58 3.17
CA PHE A 184 16.35 -10.10 4.29
C PHE A 184 15.69 -8.83 4.87
N ASN A 185 15.24 -8.90 6.12
CA ASN A 185 14.38 -7.86 6.70
C ASN A 185 15.16 -6.95 7.66
N ILE A 186 15.07 -5.63 7.44
CA ILE A 186 15.70 -4.60 8.26
C ILE A 186 14.60 -3.72 8.85
N GLY A 187 14.47 -3.74 10.18
CA GLY A 187 13.56 -2.88 10.91
C GLY A 187 14.27 -1.65 11.46
N ILE A 188 13.84 -0.44 11.08
CA ILE A 188 14.34 0.81 11.66
C ILE A 188 13.47 1.18 12.85
N ARG A 189 14.09 1.26 14.04
CA ARG A 189 13.45 1.67 15.28
C ARG A 189 14.18 2.88 15.85
N ILE A 190 13.41 3.90 16.23
CA ILE A 190 13.86 5.04 17.01
C ILE A 190 12.98 5.16 18.26
N ASN A 191 13.42 5.92 19.26
CA ASN A 191 12.61 6.16 20.46
C ASN A 191 11.32 6.93 20.10
N ARG A 192 10.29 6.80 20.95
CA ARG A 192 8.95 7.33 20.67
C ARG A 192 8.90 8.86 20.67
N GLU A 193 9.72 9.52 21.46
CA GLU A 193 9.74 10.98 21.60
C GLU A 193 10.31 11.64 20.35
N THR A 194 11.51 11.21 19.94
CA THR A 194 12.14 11.62 18.68
C THR A 194 11.26 11.31 17.47
N LEU A 195 10.53 10.18 17.48
CA LEU A 195 9.58 9.88 16.41
C LEU A 195 8.46 10.92 16.32
N LYS A 196 7.86 11.30 17.44
CA LYS A 196 6.81 12.33 17.49
C LYS A 196 7.33 13.68 17.01
N GLU A 197 8.52 14.09 17.45
CA GLU A 197 9.16 15.33 17.02
C GLU A 197 9.37 15.37 15.51
N ARG A 198 9.91 14.29 14.93
CA ARG A 198 10.12 14.18 13.48
C ARG A 198 8.82 14.20 12.69
N ILE A 199 7.78 13.51 13.18
CA ILE A 199 6.44 13.55 12.55
C ILE A 199 5.90 14.97 12.57
N ASN A 200 5.98 15.68 13.70
CA ASN A 200 5.51 17.05 13.82
C ASN A 200 6.26 18.00 12.89
N LEU A 201 7.59 17.93 12.88
CA LEU A 201 8.43 18.74 11.99
C LEU A 201 8.07 18.50 10.52
N ARG A 202 7.95 17.23 10.11
CA ARG A 202 7.63 16.85 8.74
C ARG A 202 6.21 17.29 8.34
N LEU A 203 5.24 17.21 9.24
CA LEU A 203 3.89 17.71 9.01
C LEU A 203 3.89 19.22 8.76
N LYS A 204 4.58 20.00 9.62
CA LYS A 204 4.72 21.45 9.44
C LYS A 204 5.41 21.80 8.11
N GLN A 205 6.48 21.09 7.77
CA GLN A 205 7.18 21.26 6.49
C GLN A 205 6.22 21.03 5.31
N ARG A 206 5.46 19.93 5.31
CA ARG A 206 4.49 19.64 4.24
C ARG A 206 3.42 20.72 4.12
N LEU A 207 2.85 21.18 5.25
CA LEU A 207 1.88 22.27 5.25
C LEU A 207 2.47 23.53 4.59
N ASN A 208 3.69 23.91 4.97
CA ASN A 208 4.39 25.07 4.42
C ASN A 208 4.78 24.90 2.93
N CYS A 209 4.94 23.67 2.45
CA CYS A 209 5.24 23.37 1.06
C CYS A 209 4.01 23.31 0.15
N GLY A 210 2.82 23.70 0.62
CA GLY A 210 1.61 23.73 -0.20
C GLY A 210 0.78 22.44 -0.16
N MET A 211 0.85 21.66 0.92
CA MET A 211 0.00 20.46 1.07
C MET A 211 -1.50 20.80 1.04
N ILE A 212 -1.89 22.00 1.50
CA ILE A 212 -3.30 22.45 1.41
C ILE A 212 -3.69 22.69 -0.05
N ASP A 213 -2.81 23.33 -0.82
CA ASP A 213 -3.02 23.60 -2.24
C ASP A 213 -3.07 22.31 -3.06
N GLU A 214 -2.26 21.30 -2.71
CA GLU A 214 -2.34 19.95 -3.30
C GLU A 214 -3.73 19.33 -3.12
N VAL A 215 -4.27 19.34 -1.89
CA VAL A 215 -5.59 18.78 -1.61
C VAL A 215 -6.69 19.59 -2.31
N LYS A 216 -6.55 20.91 -2.37
CA LYS A 216 -7.47 21.78 -3.11
C LYS A 216 -7.46 21.45 -4.61
N SER A 217 -6.28 21.30 -5.21
CA SER A 217 -6.15 20.92 -6.62
C SER A 217 -6.78 19.56 -6.91
N LEU A 218 -6.72 18.61 -5.98
CA LEU A 218 -7.39 17.31 -6.15
C LEU A 218 -8.91 17.48 -6.14
N LEU A 219 -9.47 18.27 -5.22
CA LEU A 219 -10.91 18.60 -5.21
C LEU A 219 -11.34 19.27 -6.52
N ASP A 220 -10.59 20.28 -6.97
CA ASP A 220 -10.87 21.03 -8.20
C ASP A 220 -10.79 20.13 -9.45
N SER A 221 -10.00 19.05 -9.40
CA SER A 221 -9.90 18.03 -10.45
C SER A 221 -11.10 17.05 -10.50
N GLY A 222 -12.06 17.20 -9.57
CA GLY A 222 -13.27 16.39 -9.49
C GLY A 222 -13.18 15.19 -8.54
N LEU A 223 -12.14 15.09 -7.71
CA LEU A 223 -12.14 14.09 -6.64
C LEU A 223 -13.17 14.45 -5.57
N SER A 224 -13.97 13.46 -5.17
CA SER A 224 -14.95 13.68 -4.10
C SER A 224 -14.28 13.78 -2.72
N PHE A 225 -14.91 14.53 -1.83
CA PHE A 225 -14.53 14.61 -0.42
C PHE A 225 -14.48 13.22 0.25
N GLU A 226 -15.47 12.37 -0.03
CA GLU A 226 -15.52 11.00 0.49
C GLU A 226 -14.34 10.16 0.00
N ARG A 227 -13.82 10.40 -1.21
CA ARG A 227 -12.62 9.74 -1.70
C ARG A 227 -11.37 10.20 -0.94
N LEU A 228 -11.20 11.50 -0.73
CA LEU A 228 -10.04 12.07 -0.03
C LEU A 228 -9.95 11.61 1.43
N LYS A 229 -11.09 11.45 2.11
CA LYS A 229 -11.18 10.88 3.46
C LYS A 229 -10.53 9.50 3.59
N LEU A 230 -10.50 8.72 2.52
CA LEU A 230 -9.92 7.36 2.50
C LEU A 230 -8.39 7.37 2.38
N PHE A 231 -7.77 8.50 2.05
CA PHE A 231 -6.33 8.58 1.80
C PHE A 231 -5.45 8.81 3.02
N GLY A 232 -6.03 8.87 4.21
CA GLY A 232 -5.29 9.01 5.47
C GLY A 232 -5.62 10.32 6.19
N LEU A 233 -4.89 10.57 7.27
CA LEU A 233 -5.21 11.66 8.19
C LEU A 233 -5.03 13.03 7.53
N GLU A 234 -3.93 13.21 6.80
CA GLU A 234 -3.58 14.47 6.15
C GLU A 234 -4.68 14.91 5.17
N TYR A 235 -5.00 14.06 4.18
CA TYR A 235 -6.03 14.33 3.19
C TYR A 235 -7.43 14.47 3.83
N LYS A 236 -7.75 13.65 4.83
CA LYS A 236 -9.03 13.73 5.55
C LYS A 236 -9.21 15.08 6.24
N PHE A 237 -8.25 15.51 7.06
CA PHE A 237 -8.42 16.72 7.86
C PHE A 237 -8.31 18.00 7.02
N ILE A 238 -7.46 18.01 6.00
CA ILE A 238 -7.36 19.15 5.09
C ILE A 238 -8.63 19.29 4.25
N SER A 239 -9.14 18.18 3.72
CA SER A 239 -10.40 18.24 2.96
C SER A 239 -11.58 18.67 3.83
N MET A 240 -11.61 18.28 5.12
CA MET A 240 -12.60 18.81 6.08
C MET A 240 -12.46 20.31 6.26
N HIS A 241 -11.22 20.80 6.45
CA HIS A 241 -10.95 22.22 6.59
C HIS A 241 -11.39 23.04 5.35
N LEU A 242 -11.23 22.49 4.15
CA LEU A 242 -11.60 23.16 2.90
C LEU A 242 -13.12 23.20 2.63
N VAL A 243 -13.89 22.27 3.18
CA VAL A 243 -15.35 22.20 2.99
C VAL A 243 -16.13 23.05 4.02
N GLY A 244 -15.47 23.48 5.09
CA GLY A 244 -16.08 24.21 6.22
C GLY A 244 -16.71 23.29 7.25
#